data_AF-A0A645GYY4-F1
#
_entry.id   AF-A0A645GYY4-F1
#
_cell.length_a   1.000
_cell.length_b   1.000
_cell.length_c   1.000
_cell.angle_alpha   90.00
_cell.angle_beta   90.00
_cell.angle_gamma   90.00
#
_symmetry.space_group_name_H-M   'P 1'
#
loop_
_entity.id
_entity.type
_entity.pdbx_description
1 polymer ?
#
loop_
_entity_poly.entity_id
_entity_poly.type
_entity_poly.pdbx_seq_one_letter_code
_entity_poly.pdbx_strand_id
1 'polypeptide(L)' 'MLFLAVFGTAIAYTWFTAAVQQLGAGHASVFINLVPVFAVLQAAVLLDERLGLPVLFGGLLVIAGVWLTTVQKTTLEKTA' A
#
# COMPACT_ATOMS: atom_id res chain seq x y z
N MET A 1 -19.69 9.56 -2.06
CA MET A 1 -18.68 10.50 -1.51
C MET A 1 -18.58 10.43 0.01
N LEU A 2 -19.66 10.59 0.77
CA LEU A 2 -19.63 10.49 2.24
C LEU A 2 -19.07 9.14 2.75
N PHE A 3 -19.50 8.02 2.14
CA PHE A 3 -19.02 6.68 2.50
C PHE A 3 -17.49 6.54 2.36
N LEU A 4 -16.94 6.99 1.23
CA LEU A 4 -15.50 6.92 0.95
C LEU A 4 -14.70 7.84 1.89
N ALA A 5 -15.24 9.03 2.19
CA ALA A 5 -14.58 9.98 3.08
C ALA A 5 -14.52 9.46 4.53
N VAL A 6 -15.61 8.87 5.02
CA VAL A 6 -15.68 8.35 6.40
C VAL A 6 -14.90 7.05 6.54
N PHE A 7 -15.21 6.04 5.71
CA PHE A 7 -14.59 4.71 5.84
C PHE A 7 -13.21 4.64 5.20
N GLY A 8 -13.05 5.19 3.99
CA GLY A 8 -11.80 5.10 3.23
C GLY A 8 -10.73 6.07 3.69
N THR A 9 -11.11 7.19 4.33
CA THR A 9 -10.15 8.20 4.77
C THR A 9 -10.16 8.35 6.29
N ALA A 10 -11.25 8.82 6.91
CA ALA A 10 -11.24 9.14 8.34
C ALA A 10 -10.88 7.93 9.22
N ILE A 11 -11.59 6.81 9.08
CA ILE A 11 -11.34 5.60 9.88
C ILE A 11 -9.97 4.99 9.56
N ALA A 12 -9.64 4.86 8.27
CA ALA A 12 -8.36 4.29 7.84
C ALA A 12 -7.16 5.08 8.39
N TYR A 13 -7.22 6.42 8.34
CA TYR A 13 -6.14 7.27 8.84
C TYR A 13 -6.04 7.25 10.36
N THR A 14 -7.17 7.29 11.08
CA THR A 14 -7.16 7.18 12.54
C THR A 14 -6.56 5.86 12.99
N TRP A 15 -6.94 4.74 12.34
CA TRP A 15 -6.38 3.42 12.66
C TRP A 15 -4.90 3.34 12.32
N PHE A 16 -4.49 3.87 11.16
CA PHE A 16 -3.09 3.92 10.77
C PHE A 16 -2.26 4.71 11.79
N THR A 17 -2.75 5.87 12.21
CA THR A 17 -2.05 6.71 13.19
C THR A 17 -1.99 6.05 14.57
N ALA A 18 -3.05 5.34 14.99
CA ALA A 18 -3.05 4.53 16.21
C ALA A 18 -2.09 3.34 16.13
N ALA A 19 -1.99 2.68 14.97
CA ALA A 19 -1.04 1.60 14.73
C ALA A 19 0.41 2.11 14.74
N VAL A 20 0.67 3.30 14.19
CA VAL A 20 1.98 3.98 14.29
C VAL A 20 2.33 4.29 15.74
N GLN A 21 1.37 4.77 16.55
CA GLN A 21 1.60 5.05 17.96
C GLN A 21 1.90 3.79 18.79
N GLN A 22 1.26 2.65 18.48
CA GLN A 22 1.43 1.40 19.23
C GLN A 22 2.64 0.58 18.77
N LEU A 23 2.86 0.43 17.46
CA LEU A 23 3.94 -0.40 16.90
C LEU A 23 5.22 0.39 16.59
N GLY A 24 5.15 1.73 16.66
CA GLY A 24 6.24 2.62 16.29
C GLY A 24 6.38 2.81 14.77
N ALA A 25 7.10 3.86 14.39
CA ALA A 25 7.26 4.26 12.99
C ALA A 25 7.90 3.17 12.11
N GLY A 26 8.83 2.38 12.66
CA GLY A 26 9.52 1.31 11.93
C GLY A 26 8.55 0.25 11.36
N HIS A 27 7.75 -0.38 12.24
CA HIS A 27 6.76 -1.39 11.85
C HIS A 27 5.66 -0.81 10.94
N ALA A 28 5.17 0.39 11.23
CA ALA A 28 4.17 1.05 10.39
C ALA A 28 4.70 1.35 8.98
N SER A 29 5.98 1.68 8.86
CA SER A 29 6.64 1.95 7.57
C SER A 29 6.69 0.71 6.67
N VAL A 30 6.84 -0.48 7.25
CA VAL A 30 6.80 -1.77 6.55
C VAL A 30 5.37 -2.09 6.10
N PHE A 31 4.39 -1.78 6.95
CA PHE A 31 2.96 -1.98 6.63
C PHE A 31 2.51 -1.14 5.43
N ILE A 32 2.97 0.12 5.31
CA ILE A 32 2.70 0.97 4.13
C ILE A 32 3.22 0.33 2.84
N ASN A 33 4.37 -0.35 2.88
CA ASN A 33 4.93 -0.99 1.69
C ASN A 33 4.05 -2.16 1.20
N LEU A 34 3.23 -2.76 2.07
CA LEU A 34 2.28 -3.82 1.72
C LEU A 34 0.98 -3.29 1.11
N VAL A 35 0.60 -2.03 1.39
CA VAL A 35 -0.62 -1.40 0.85
C VAL A 35 -0.74 -1.57 -0.68
N PRO A 36 0.27 -1.23 -1.49
CA PRO A 36 0.19 -1.39 -2.94
C PRO A 36 0.16 -2.86 -3.39
N VAL A 37 0.73 -3.80 -2.63
CA VAL A 37 0.59 -5.26 -2.90
C VAL A 37 -0.87 -5.68 -2.72
N PHE A 38 -1.50 -5.29 -1.60
CA PHE A 38 -2.92 -5.57 -1.36
C PHE A 38 -3.83 -4.86 -2.35
N ALA A 39 -3.48 -3.65 -2.79
CA ALA A 39 -4.24 -2.92 -3.80
C ALA A 39 -4.24 -3.66 -5.14
N VAL A 40 -3.09 -4.18 -5.61
CA VAL A 40 -3.00 -5.00 -6.83
C VAL A 40 -3.76 -6.30 -6.67
N LEU A 41 -3.64 -6.97 -5.52
CA LEU A 41 -4.34 -8.22 -5.24
C LEU A 41 -5.87 -8.02 -5.24
N GLN A 42 -6.38 -6.98 -4.55
CA GLN A 42 -7.80 -6.66 -4.58
C GLN A 42 -8.25 -6.22 -5.96
N ALA A 43 -7.46 -5.46 -6.70
CA ALA A 43 -7.78 -5.11 -8.09
C ALA A 43 -7.90 -6.35 -8.98
N ALA A 44 -7.03 -7.35 -8.80
CA ALA A 44 -7.11 -8.60 -9.55
C ALA A 44 -8.32 -9.46 -9.16
N VAL A 45 -8.71 -9.47 -7.88
CA VAL A 45 -9.79 -10.33 -7.36
C VAL A 45 -11.18 -9.69 -7.50
N LEU A 46 -11.33 -8.39 -7.19
CA LEU A 46 -12.63 -7.72 -7.19
C LEU A 46 -13.05 -7.23 -8.57
N LEU A 47 -12.10 -6.90 -9.46
CA LEU A 47 -12.45 -6.18 -10.67
C LEU A 47 -13.11 -7.10 -11.72
N ASP A 48 -12.82 -8.41 -11.72
CA ASP A 48 -13.39 -9.50 -12.57
C ASP A 48 -13.50 -9.23 -14.10
N GLU A 49 -13.11 -8.04 -14.54
CA GLU A 49 -13.11 -7.58 -15.91
C GLU A 49 -11.86 -8.14 -16.58
N ARG A 50 -12.03 -8.72 -17.79
CA ARG A 50 -10.93 -9.27 -18.61
C ARG A 50 -9.73 -8.34 -18.51
N LEU A 51 -8.73 -8.73 -17.72
CA LEU A 51 -7.52 -7.96 -17.42
C LEU A 51 -6.87 -7.57 -18.74
N GLY A 52 -7.24 -6.40 -19.25
CA GLY A 52 -6.70 -5.88 -20.48
C GLY A 52 -5.22 -5.58 -20.26
N LEU A 53 -4.45 -5.57 -21.35
CA LEU A 53 -3.07 -5.12 -21.37
C LEU A 53 -2.79 -3.85 -20.52
N PRO A 54 -3.69 -2.85 -20.43
CA PRO A 54 -3.48 -1.67 -19.58
C PRO A 54 -3.42 -1.97 -18.08
N VAL A 55 -4.28 -2.86 -17.58
CA VAL A 55 -4.32 -3.21 -16.15
C VAL A 55 -3.10 -4.05 -15.78
N LEU A 56 -2.67 -4.93 -16.68
CA LEU A 56 -1.45 -5.71 -16.49
C LEU A 56 -0.22 -4.79 -16.40
N PHE A 57 -0.10 -3.82 -17.30
CA PHE A 57 0.98 -2.82 -17.27
C PHE A 57 0.93 -1.94 -16.01
N GLY A 58 -0.27 -1.49 -15.62
CA GLY A 58 -0.47 -0.72 -14.39
C GLY A 58 -0.06 -1.53 -13.14
N GLY A 59 -0.49 -2.79 -13.05
CA GLY A 59 -0.09 -3.69 -11.97
C GLY A 59 1.43 -3.92 -11.91
N LEU A 60 2.06 -4.14 -13.06
CA LEU A 60 3.51 -4.33 -13.15
C LEU A 60 4.28 -3.06 -12.71
N LEU A 61 3.78 -1.89 -13.12
CA LEU A 61 4.37 -0.59 -12.75
C LEU A 61 4.22 -0.33 -11.25
N VAL A 62 3.06 -0.65 -10.67
CA VAL A 62 2.86 -0.57 -9.21
C VAL A 62 3.86 -1.49 -8.51
N ILE A 63 3.92 -2.78 -8.87
CA ILE A 63 4.87 -3.74 -8.27
C ILE A 63 6.32 -3.23 -8.34
N ALA A 64 6.75 -2.71 -9.49
CA ALA A 64 8.08 -2.12 -9.66
C ALA A 64 8.32 -0.92 -8.73
N GLY A 65 7.33 -0.03 -8.60
CA GLY A 65 7.37 1.10 -7.66
C GLY A 65 7.47 0.65 -6.21
N VAL A 66 6.67 -0.35 -5.79
CA VAL A 66 6.73 -0.93 -4.44
C VAL A 66 8.09 -1.51 -4.14
N TRP A 67 8.63 -2.29 -5.10
CA TRP A 67 9.94 -2.91 -4.96
C TRP A 67 11.01 -1.85 -4.73
N LEU A 68 11.00 -0.77 -5.53
CA LEU A 68 11.96 0.32 -5.39
C LEU A 68 11.87 1.02 -4.02
N THR A 69 10.66 1.35 -3.57
CA THR A 69 10.46 2.01 -2.26
C THR A 69 10.78 1.10 -1.07
N THR A 70 10.50 -0.20 -1.20
CA THR A 70 10.81 -1.19 -0.16
C THR A 70 12.33 -1.38 -0.02
N VAL A 71 13.04 -1.52 -1.14
CA VAL A 71 14.51 -1.68 -1.15
C VAL A 71 15.22 -0.43 -0.64
N GLN A 72 14.68 0.77 -0.90
CA GLN A 72 15.24 2.03 -0.39
C GLN A 72 15.19 2.13 1.14
N LYS A 73 14.09 1.70 1.79
CA LYS A 73 14.00 1.74 3.25
C LYS A 73 14.98 0.79 3.93
N THR A 74 15.18 -0.42 3.37
CA THR A 74 16.16 -1.38 3.91
C THR A 74 17.60 -0.87 3.83
N THR A 75 17.90 0.05 2.90
CA THR A 75 19.26 0.60 2.73
C THR A 75 19.57 1.71 3.74
N LEU A 76 18.57 2.50 4.14
CA LEU A 76 18.75 3.61 5.10
C LEU A 76 18.94 3.11 6.54
N GLU A 77 18.31 1.99 6.93
CA GLU A 77 18.49 1.38 8.26
C GLU A 77 19.87 0.73 8.44
N LYS A 78 20.58 0.41 7.35
CA LYS A 78 21.89 -0.28 7.41
C LYS A 78 23.08 0.67 7.47
N THR A 79 22.85 1.98 7.38
CA THR A 79 23.89 3.03 7.38
C THR A 79 23.82 3.96 8.60
N ALA A 80 22.75 3.86 9.41
CA ALA A 80 22.60 4.53 10.70
C ALA A 80 23.08 3.62 11.84
#